data_AF-A0A3P5ZH56-F1
#
_entry.id   AF-A0A3P5ZH56-F1
#
_cell.length_a   1.000
_cell.length_b   1.000
_cell.length_c   1.000
_cell.angle_alpha   90.00
_cell.angle_beta   90.00
_cell.angle_gamma   90.00
#
_symmetry.space_group_name_H-M   'P 1'
#
loop_
_entity.id
_entity.type
_entity.pdbx_description
1 polymer ?
#
loop_
_entity_poly.entity_id
_entity_poly.type
_entity_poly.pdbx_seq_one_letter_code
_entity_poly.pdbx_strand_id
1 'polypeptide(L)'
;MSAAILGTEDVTSSDMISHLPDDLLLGILSLVPISEAMNASLLSKRWISLWKMMPVLEYVENSCPNMTSHGFLEFCRRSLQLHEATVLKTLTIKLKKQSVSLILPSCFPETVFKKLVVLKLHTIFCLEFDVSPPTSRSPKTRDNKFSFFEVLKDQRFLW
;
A
#
# COMPACT_ATOMS: atom_id res chain seq x y z
N MET A 1 18.76 8.30 -59.29
CA MET A 1 19.18 7.47 -58.13
C MET A 1 18.10 7.61 -57.06
N SER A 2 17.21 6.63 -56.96
CA SER A 2 16.10 6.62 -56.00
C SER A 2 16.58 6.09 -54.66
N ALA A 3 16.28 6.80 -53.57
CA ALA A 3 16.40 6.28 -52.22
C ALA A 3 15.02 5.77 -51.78
N ALA A 4 14.96 4.49 -51.41
CA ALA A 4 13.76 3.87 -50.88
C ALA A 4 13.42 4.46 -49.51
N ILE A 5 12.17 4.89 -49.33
CA ILE A 5 11.63 5.19 -48.00
C ILE A 5 11.31 3.84 -47.35
N LEU A 6 12.15 3.45 -46.39
CA LEU A 6 11.87 2.38 -45.44
C LEU A 6 10.66 2.82 -44.61
N GLY A 7 9.52 2.15 -44.81
CA GLY A 7 8.39 2.24 -43.91
C GLY A 7 8.84 1.80 -42.53
N THR A 8 8.96 2.75 -41.62
CA THR A 8 9.04 2.47 -40.19
C THR A 8 7.65 2.07 -39.75
N GLU A 9 7.39 0.77 -39.70
CA GLU A 9 6.25 0.24 -38.97
C GLU A 9 6.48 0.55 -37.49
N ASP A 10 5.88 1.65 -37.03
CA ASP A 10 5.69 1.93 -35.62
C ASP A 10 4.74 0.85 -35.07
N VAL A 11 5.33 -0.24 -34.58
CA VAL A 11 4.65 -1.18 -33.71
C VAL A 11 4.40 -0.43 -32.40
N THR A 12 3.36 0.38 -32.40
CA THR A 12 2.74 0.91 -31.19
C THR A 12 2.34 -0.30 -30.35
N SER A 13 3.19 -0.69 -29.40
CA SER A 13 2.90 -1.78 -28.48
C SER A 13 1.72 -1.33 -27.63
N SER A 14 0.51 -1.66 -28.09
CA SER A 14 -0.74 -1.30 -27.44
C SER A 14 -0.67 -1.78 -25.99
N ASP A 15 -0.78 -0.87 -25.04
CA ASP A 15 -0.68 -1.17 -23.62
C ASP A 15 -1.81 -2.13 -23.22
N MET A 16 -1.47 -3.41 -23.09
CA MET A 16 -2.41 -4.49 -22.80
C MET A 16 -3.13 -4.29 -21.47
N ILE A 17 -2.47 -3.64 -20.51
CA ILE A 17 -3.05 -3.35 -19.20
C ILE A 17 -4.15 -2.29 -19.32
N SER A 18 -3.96 -1.31 -20.21
CA SER A 18 -4.98 -0.29 -20.51
C SER A 18 -6.22 -0.86 -21.24
N HIS A 19 -6.17 -2.07 -21.79
CA HIS A 19 -7.35 -2.73 -22.38
C HIS A 19 -8.17 -3.57 -21.40
N LEU A 20 -7.67 -3.79 -20.18
CA LEU A 20 -8.42 -4.54 -19.17
C LEU A 20 -9.69 -3.79 -18.75
N PRO A 21 -10.80 -4.51 -18.50
CA PRO A 21 -11.98 -3.96 -17.85
C PRO A 21 -11.67 -3.42 -16.45
N ASP A 22 -12.43 -2.41 -16.03
CA ASP A 22 -12.28 -1.73 -14.75
C ASP A 22 -12.32 -2.68 -13.55
N ASP A 23 -13.16 -3.71 -13.59
CA ASP A 23 -13.27 -4.70 -12.51
C ASP A 23 -11.97 -5.49 -12.32
N LEU A 24 -11.27 -5.83 -13.41
CA LEU A 24 -9.99 -6.55 -13.32
C LEU A 24 -8.88 -5.63 -12.80
N LEU A 25 -8.88 -4.38 -13.23
CA LEU A 25 -7.94 -3.38 -12.74
C LEU A 25 -8.14 -3.08 -11.26
N LEU A 26 -9.40 -2.96 -10.84
CA LEU A 26 -9.77 -2.80 -9.44
C LEU A 26 -9.31 -4.02 -8.62
N GLY A 27 -9.46 -5.22 -9.19
CA GLY A 27 -8.92 -6.45 -8.65
C GLY A 27 -7.42 -6.38 -8.44
N ILE A 28 -6.65 -6.01 -9.48
CA ILE A 28 -5.18 -5.86 -9.42
C ILE A 28 -4.78 -4.83 -8.36
N LEU A 29 -5.41 -3.65 -8.35
CA LEU A 29 -5.16 -2.61 -7.36
C LEU A 29 -5.44 -3.07 -5.93
N SER A 30 -6.46 -3.91 -5.73
CA SER A 30 -6.81 -4.50 -4.42
C SER A 30 -5.82 -5.54 -3.91
N LEU A 31 -4.82 -5.94 -4.71
CA LEU A 31 -3.77 -6.86 -4.30
C LEU A 31 -2.55 -6.16 -3.68
N VAL A 32 -2.47 -4.83 -3.78
CA VAL A 32 -1.32 -4.05 -3.31
C VAL A 32 -1.72 -3.05 -2.23
N PRO A 33 -0.77 -2.59 -1.39
CA PRO A 33 -1.01 -1.47 -0.48
C PRO A 33 -1.47 -0.22 -1.22
N ILE A 34 -2.24 0.63 -0.55
CA ILE A 34 -2.82 1.83 -1.15
C ILE A 34 -1.76 2.84 -1.64
N SER A 35 -0.59 2.88 -1.00
CA SER A 35 0.55 3.68 -1.45
C SER A 35 1.02 3.24 -2.85
N GLU A 36 1.11 1.93 -3.09
CA GLU A 36 1.47 1.36 -4.39
C GLU A 36 0.34 1.52 -5.40
N ALA A 37 -0.91 1.30 -5.00
CA ALA A 37 -2.08 1.54 -5.86
C ALA A 37 -2.15 3.00 -6.35
N MET A 38 -1.92 3.97 -5.46
CA MET A 38 -1.85 5.38 -5.82
C MET A 38 -0.64 5.70 -6.71
N ASN A 39 0.51 5.06 -6.50
CA ASN A 39 1.65 5.22 -7.40
C ASN A 39 1.35 4.66 -8.80
N ALA A 40 0.74 3.48 -8.89
CA ALA A 40 0.28 2.89 -10.14
C ALA A 40 -0.79 3.76 -10.82
N SER A 41 -1.56 4.54 -10.05
CA SER A 41 -2.54 5.47 -10.60
C SER A 41 -1.94 6.61 -11.43
N LEU A 42 -0.64 6.87 -11.31
CA LEU A 42 0.07 7.84 -12.16
C LEU A 42 0.22 7.36 -13.61
N LEU A 43 0.00 6.07 -13.88
CA LEU A 43 0.12 5.49 -15.22
C LEU A 43 -1.02 5.91 -16.15
N SER A 44 -2.23 6.15 -15.63
CA SER A 44 -3.33 6.72 -16.41
C SER A 44 -4.45 7.29 -15.55
N LYS A 45 -5.22 8.23 -16.13
CA LYS A 45 -6.38 8.84 -15.46
C LYS A 45 -7.42 7.81 -15.00
N ARG A 46 -7.54 6.68 -15.71
CA ARG A 46 -8.48 5.60 -15.35
C ARG A 46 -8.11 4.95 -14.03
N TRP A 47 -6.82 4.76 -13.78
CA TRP A 47 -6.36 4.18 -12.52
C TRP A 47 -6.56 5.13 -11.33
N ILE A 48 -6.53 6.46 -11.58
CA ILE A 48 -6.86 7.48 -10.57
C ILE A 48 -8.32 7.35 -10.09
N SER A 49 -9.26 7.10 -10.99
CA SER A 49 -10.66 6.87 -10.59
C SER A 49 -10.84 5.52 -9.88
N LEU A 50 -10.10 4.49 -10.28
CA LEU A 50 -10.29 3.14 -9.77
C LEU A 50 -9.77 2.95 -8.34
N TRP A 51 -8.62 3.54 -7.97
CA TRP A 51 -8.14 3.37 -6.60
C TRP A 51 -9.13 3.92 -5.56
N LYS A 52 -9.86 4.99 -5.91
CA LYS A 52 -10.91 5.58 -5.07
C LYS A 52 -12.13 4.67 -4.87
N MET A 53 -12.29 3.65 -5.72
CA MET A 53 -13.38 2.69 -5.68
C MET A 53 -12.96 1.35 -5.05
N MET A 54 -11.72 1.23 -4.55
CA MET A 54 -11.20 -0.02 -4.02
C MET A 54 -11.98 -0.48 -2.78
N PRO A 55 -12.59 -1.68 -2.80
CA PRO A 55 -13.35 -2.18 -1.65
C PRO A 55 -12.44 -2.62 -0.50
N VAL A 56 -11.13 -2.77 -0.73
CA VAL A 56 -10.14 -3.19 0.26
C VAL A 56 -9.02 -2.15 0.24
N LEU A 57 -8.74 -1.54 1.39
CA LEU A 57 -7.66 -0.58 1.56
C LEU A 57 -6.67 -1.11 2.59
N GLU A 58 -5.40 -1.18 2.22
CA GLU A 58 -4.32 -1.55 3.13
C GLU A 58 -3.28 -0.42 3.20
N TYR A 59 -3.10 0.09 4.41
CA TYR A 59 -2.11 1.10 4.75
C TYR A 59 -0.96 0.45 5.52
N VAL A 60 0.27 0.61 5.02
CA VAL A 60 1.47 0.06 5.65
C VAL A 60 2.48 1.16 5.90
N GLU A 61 2.71 1.53 7.16
CA GLU A 61 3.62 2.63 7.52
C GLU A 61 5.04 2.39 7.00
N ASN A 62 5.49 1.13 7.02
CA ASN A 62 6.82 0.76 6.53
C ASN A 62 6.97 0.85 5.00
N SER A 63 5.88 0.94 4.23
CA SER A 63 5.96 1.15 2.78
C SER A 63 6.42 2.58 2.41
N CYS A 64 6.43 3.48 3.39
CA CYS A 64 6.86 4.87 3.24
C CYS A 64 8.01 5.18 4.21
N PRO A 65 9.23 4.64 3.99
CA PRO A 65 10.34 4.73 4.96
C PRO A 65 10.77 6.16 5.27
N ASN A 66 10.60 7.08 4.32
CA ASN A 66 10.97 8.49 4.44
C ASN A 66 9.85 9.35 5.08
N MET A 67 8.70 8.76 5.41
CA MET A 67 7.54 9.49 5.93
C MET A 67 7.47 9.34 7.46
N THR A 68 7.20 10.46 8.15
CA THR A 68 6.94 10.43 9.59
C THR A 68 5.62 9.72 9.89
N SER A 69 5.47 9.19 11.10
CA SER A 69 4.24 8.50 11.54
C SER A 69 3.01 9.42 11.47
N HIS A 70 3.17 10.70 11.85
CA HIS A 70 2.12 11.70 11.68
C HIS A 70 1.80 11.95 10.20
N GLY A 71 2.82 12.06 9.34
CA GLY A 71 2.64 12.21 7.89
C GLY A 71 1.89 11.03 7.27
N PHE A 72 2.19 9.80 7.73
CA PHE A 72 1.49 8.60 7.32
C PHE A 72 0.02 8.61 7.73
N LEU A 73 -0.29 9.00 8.97
CA LEU A 73 -1.68 9.14 9.44
C LEU A 73 -2.44 10.21 8.65
N GLU A 74 -1.82 11.35 8.37
CA GLU A 74 -2.40 12.41 7.53
C GLU A 74 -2.65 11.93 6.09
N PHE A 75 -1.74 11.13 5.54
CA PHE A 75 -1.94 10.45 4.26
C PHE A 75 -3.14 9.50 4.29
N CYS A 76 -3.26 8.68 5.34
CA CYS A 76 -4.41 7.79 5.52
C CYS A 76 -5.71 8.60 5.55
N ARG A 77 -5.76 9.67 6.36
CA ARG A 77 -6.92 10.56 6.47
C ARG A 77 -7.33 11.16 5.13
N ARG A 78 -6.38 11.72 4.38
CA ARG A 78 -6.65 12.38 3.08
C ARG A 78 -7.12 11.38 2.02
N SER A 79 -6.44 10.24 1.89
CA SER A 79 -6.83 9.21 0.92
C SER A 79 -8.22 8.64 1.23
N LEU A 80 -8.53 8.42 2.51
CA LEU A 80 -9.86 8.00 2.96
C LEU A 80 -10.96 9.02 2.67
N GLN A 81 -10.67 10.33 2.69
CA GLN A 81 -11.61 11.37 2.28
C GLN A 81 -11.92 11.34 0.79
N LEU A 82 -10.97 10.90 -0.04
CA LEU A 82 -11.12 10.76 -1.48
C LEU A 82 -11.76 9.42 -1.90
N HIS A 83 -11.98 8.51 -0.95
CA HIS A 83 -12.54 7.20 -1.23
C HIS A 83 -14.05 7.30 -1.50
N GLU A 84 -14.46 6.95 -2.72
CA GLU A 84 -15.80 7.17 -3.26
C GLU A 84 -16.67 5.90 -3.26
N ALA A 85 -16.11 4.70 -3.03
CA ALA A 85 -16.90 3.46 -3.04
C ALA A 85 -18.02 3.49 -1.98
N THR A 86 -19.18 2.93 -2.31
CA THR A 86 -20.35 2.88 -1.40
C THR A 86 -20.14 1.94 -0.23
N VAL A 87 -19.31 0.90 -0.40
CA VAL A 87 -18.96 -0.07 0.64
C VAL A 87 -17.45 -0.23 0.68
N LEU A 88 -16.88 -0.03 1.87
CA LEU A 88 -15.49 -0.35 2.16
C LEU A 88 -15.46 -1.68 2.93
N LYS A 89 -15.16 -2.78 2.24
CA LYS A 89 -15.19 -4.13 2.83
C LYS A 89 -14.14 -4.31 3.90
N THR A 90 -12.94 -3.79 3.70
CA THR A 90 -11.86 -3.94 4.67
C THR A 90 -10.93 -2.74 4.65
N LEU A 91 -10.69 -2.17 5.82
CA LEU A 91 -9.65 -1.18 6.07
C LEU A 91 -8.60 -1.81 6.97
N THR A 92 -7.39 -2.01 6.45
CA THR A 92 -6.25 -2.54 7.20
C THR A 92 -5.24 -1.43 7.39
N ILE A 93 -4.84 -1.17 8.64
CA ILE A 93 -3.81 -0.18 8.97
C ILE A 93 -2.73 -0.88 9.78
N LYS A 94 -1.53 -0.95 9.20
CA LYS A 94 -0.33 -1.54 9.81
C LYS A 94 0.62 -0.43 10.23
N LEU A 95 0.82 -0.28 11.53
CA LEU A 95 1.58 0.81 12.14
C LEU A 95 2.77 0.27 12.92
N LYS A 96 3.86 1.02 13.01
CA LYS A 96 4.97 0.69 13.90
C LYS A 96 4.49 0.75 15.35
N LYS A 97 5.07 -0.08 16.22
CA LYS A 97 4.75 -0.09 17.67
C LYS A 97 4.81 1.29 18.32
N GLN A 98 5.77 2.11 17.92
CA GLN A 98 5.96 3.46 18.46
C GLN A 98 4.87 4.45 17.98
N SER A 99 4.19 4.15 16.88
CA SER A 99 3.19 5.00 16.23
C SER A 99 1.76 4.74 16.70
N VAL A 100 1.52 3.63 17.42
CA VAL A 100 0.16 3.22 17.83
C VAL A 100 -0.51 4.24 18.74
N SER A 101 0.27 4.93 19.58
CA SER A 101 -0.26 5.99 20.47
C SER A 101 -0.77 7.22 19.71
N LEU A 102 -0.40 7.38 18.44
CA LEU A 102 -0.82 8.51 17.61
C LEU A 102 -2.18 8.27 16.93
N ILE A 103 -2.73 7.05 16.99
CA ILE A 103 -4.06 6.77 16.46
C ILE A 103 -5.09 7.41 17.38
N LEU A 104 -5.71 8.49 16.91
CA LEU A 104 -6.88 9.08 17.55
C LEU A 104 -8.14 8.68 16.77
N PRO A 105 -9.29 8.45 17.42
CA PRO A 105 -10.58 8.28 16.74
C PRO A 105 -10.90 9.42 15.77
N SER A 106 -10.41 10.63 16.05
CA SER A 106 -10.53 11.82 15.20
C SER A 106 -9.67 11.78 13.93
N CYS A 107 -8.74 10.83 13.81
CA CYS A 107 -7.81 10.75 12.70
C CYS A 107 -8.48 10.28 11.41
N PHE A 108 -9.67 9.67 11.50
CA PHE A 108 -10.39 9.14 10.35
C PHE A 108 -11.75 9.84 10.17
N PRO A 109 -12.14 10.15 8.92
CA PRO A 109 -13.43 10.78 8.66
C PRO A 109 -14.59 9.84 9.00
N GLU A 110 -15.61 10.34 9.69
CA GLU A 110 -16.82 9.57 10.06
C GLU A 110 -17.51 8.92 8.86
N THR A 111 -17.41 9.56 7.69
CA THR A 111 -18.00 9.07 6.44
C THR A 111 -17.49 7.70 6.04
N VAL A 112 -16.26 7.35 6.42
CA VAL A 112 -15.68 6.03 6.15
C VAL A 112 -16.26 4.98 7.08
N PHE A 113 -16.42 5.29 8.38
CA PHE A 113 -16.96 4.34 9.34
C PHE A 113 -18.40 3.94 9.03
N LYS A 114 -19.20 4.85 8.43
CA LYS A 114 -20.58 4.54 7.99
C LYS A 114 -20.67 3.49 6.89
N LYS A 115 -19.60 3.28 6.11
CA LYS A 115 -19.54 2.31 5.01
C LYS A 115 -18.53 1.18 5.23
N LEU A 116 -17.84 1.20 6.37
CA LEU A 116 -16.79 0.25 6.69
C LEU A 116 -17.40 -1.03 7.27
N VAL A 117 -17.04 -2.17 6.68
CA VAL A 117 -17.47 -3.48 7.19
C VAL A 117 -16.49 -4.04 8.20
N VAL A 118 -15.18 -3.95 7.93
CA VAL A 118 -14.15 -4.52 8.79
C VAL A 118 -12.98 -3.56 8.95
N LEU A 119 -12.66 -3.22 10.20
CA LEU A 119 -11.42 -2.53 10.55
C LEU A 119 -10.41 -3.54 11.09
N LYS A 120 -9.21 -3.56 10.51
CA LYS A 120 -8.06 -4.34 10.98
C LYS A 120 -6.92 -3.40 11.35
N LEU A 121 -6.49 -3.46 12.60
CA LEU A 121 -5.32 -2.72 13.08
C LEU A 121 -4.22 -3.72 13.40
N HIS A 122 -3.04 -3.51 12.83
CA HIS A 122 -1.86 -4.33 13.09
C HIS A 122 -0.71 -3.46 13.57
N THR A 123 0.05 -4.00 14.51
CA THR A 123 1.29 -3.40 14.97
C THR A 123 2.48 -4.14 14.38
N ILE A 124 3.37 -3.42 13.70
CA ILE A 124 4.61 -3.91 13.12
C ILE A 124 5.72 -3.72 14.15
N PHE A 125 6.46 -4.79 14.40
CA PHE A 125 7.73 -4.74 15.13
C PHE A 125 8.85 -4.46 14.14
N CYS A 126 9.43 -3.27 14.18
CA CYS A 126 10.71 -3.03 13.52
C CYS A 126 11.80 -3.49 14.47
N LEU A 127 12.51 -4.57 14.11
CA LEU A 127 13.82 -4.81 14.70
C LEU A 127 14.76 -3.80 14.04
N GLU A 128 15.11 -2.75 14.79
CA GLU A 128 16.24 -1.92 14.42
C GLU A 128 17.47 -2.82 14.45
N PHE A 129 17.90 -3.30 13.29
CA PHE A 129 19.29 -3.73 13.15
C PHE A 129 20.10 -2.44 13.19
N ASP A 130 20.68 -2.19 14.35
CA ASP A 130 21.71 -1.20 14.54
C ASP A 130 22.86 -1.59 13.61
N VAL A 131 22.87 -1.02 12.40
CA VAL A 131 24.02 -1.11 11.47
C VAL A 131 25.10 -0.16 11.98
N SER A 132 25.49 -0.34 13.23
CA SER A 132 26.78 0.13 13.70
C SER A 132 27.84 -0.65 12.94
N PRO A 133 28.82 0.02 12.31
CA PRO A 133 29.83 -0.65 11.50
C PRO A 133 30.58 -1.67 12.36
N PRO A 134 30.81 -2.89 11.87
CA PRO A 134 31.49 -3.91 12.66
C PRO A 134 32.94 -3.50 12.90
N THR A 135 33.24 -3.01 14.10
CA THR A 135 34.61 -2.92 14.57
C THR A 135 35.16 -4.34 14.66
N SER A 136 36.25 -4.57 13.92
CA SER A 136 36.93 -5.86 13.76
C SER A 136 37.03 -6.68 15.06
N ARG A 137 36.69 -7.97 15.01
CA ARG A 137 37.60 -9.12 15.29
C ARG A 137 36.85 -10.46 15.44
N SER A 138 36.98 -11.28 14.40
CA SER A 138 36.95 -12.78 14.33
C SER A 138 35.64 -13.58 14.53
N PRO A 139 35.51 -14.75 13.86
CA PRO A 139 34.23 -15.35 13.49
C PRO A 139 33.83 -16.52 14.40
N LYS A 140 32.56 -16.59 14.82
CA LYS A 140 31.98 -17.83 15.35
C LYS A 140 30.56 -18.06 14.84
N THR A 141 30.48 -19.15 14.07
CA THR A 141 29.39 -20.11 13.88
C THR A 141 28.06 -19.63 13.31
N ARG A 142 27.79 -20.18 12.11
CA ARG A 142 26.52 -20.16 11.39
C ARG A 142 25.43 -20.82 12.24
N ASP A 143 24.47 -20.01 12.70
CA ASP A 143 23.14 -20.49 13.01
C ASP A 143 22.18 -19.89 11.98
N ASN A 144 21.77 -20.71 11.02
CA ASN A 144 20.66 -20.41 10.13
C ASN A 144 19.38 -20.30 10.96
N LYS A 145 19.05 -19.11 11.43
CA LYS A 145 17.72 -18.82 11.99
C LYS A 145 16.84 -18.25 10.88
N PHE A 146 16.08 -19.15 10.25
CA PHE A 146 14.90 -18.78 9.48
C PHE A 146 13.94 -18.02 10.40
N SER A 147 13.67 -16.74 10.10
CA SER A 147 12.65 -15.98 10.81
C SER A 147 11.27 -16.40 10.35
N PHE A 148 10.52 -17.05 11.24
CA PHE A 148 9.07 -17.21 11.14
C PHE A 148 8.40 -15.88 11.51
N PHE A 149 7.51 -15.40 10.65
CA PHE A 149 6.60 -14.30 10.97
C PHE A 149 5.51 -14.81 11.92
N GLU A 150 5.57 -14.46 13.20
CA GLU A 150 4.41 -14.60 14.09
C GLU A 150 3.45 -13.43 13.87
N VAL A 151 2.29 -13.74 13.29
CA VAL A 151 1.13 -12.85 13.19
C VAL A 151 0.30 -13.04 14.45
N LEU A 152 0.38 -12.11 15.41
CA LEU A 152 -0.48 -12.15 16.59
C LEU A 152 -1.69 -11.21 16.47
N LYS A 153 -2.84 -11.91 16.31
CA LYS A 153 -4.23 -11.63 16.71
C LYS A 153 -4.93 -10.35 16.24
N ASP A 154 -5.56 -10.52 15.07
CA ASP A 154 -6.97 -10.22 14.74
C ASP A 154 -7.80 -9.64 15.92
N GLN A 155 -7.87 -8.32 16.00
CA GLN A 155 -8.95 -7.63 16.72
C GLN A 155 -10.03 -7.29 15.70
N ARG A 156 -10.98 -8.21 15.53
CA ARG A 156 -12.18 -7.96 14.73
C ARG A 156 -13.11 -7.06 15.54
N PHE A 157 -13.13 -5.78 15.23
CA PHE A 157 -14.24 -4.93 15.62
C PHE A 157 -15.38 -5.19 14.63
N LEU A 158 -16.33 -6.05 15.03
CA LEU A 158 -17.64 -6.14 14.42
C LEU A 158 -18.46 -5.00 15.03
N TRP A 159 -18.81 -4.02 14.20
CA TRP A 159 -19.78 -2.97 14.54
C TRP A 159 -21.17 -3.43 14.14
#